data_AF-A0A7J7UYB6-F1
#
_entry.id   AF-A0A7J7UYB6-F1
#
_cell.length_a   1.000
_cell.length_b   1.000
_cell.length_c   1.000
_cell.angle_alpha   90.00
_cell.angle_beta   90.00
_cell.angle_gamma   90.00
#
_symmetry.space_group_name_H-M   'P 1'
#
loop_
_entity.id
_entity.type
_entity.pdbx_description
1 polymer ?
#
loop_
_entity_poly.entity_id
_entity_poly.type
_entity_poly.pdbx_seq_one_letter_code
_entity_poly.pdbx_strand_id
1 'polypeptide(L)'
;MSSRNSFSRLTWFRKQRKAAVSADKKMPNGILEEQEQQRVMLLSRSPSGPKKYFPIPVGHLEEEIRVRSADDCKRFREEFNSLPSGHIQGTFEQANKEENREKNRYPNILPRLQGEE
;
A
#
# COMPACT_ATOMS: atom_id res chain seq x y z
N MET A 1 -16.72 47.24 42.62
CA MET A 1 -15.34 46.97 42.18
C MET A 1 -15.17 45.46 42.21
N SER A 2 -15.41 44.77 41.09
CA SER A 2 -14.39 44.31 40.11
C SER A 2 -14.09 42.82 40.37
N SER A 3 -14.00 41.90 39.43
CA SER A 3 -14.29 41.86 38.00
C SER A 3 -14.41 40.37 37.62
N ARG A 4 -15.31 40.04 36.69
CA ARG A 4 -15.37 38.74 36.01
C ARG A 4 -14.29 38.72 34.91
N ASN A 5 -13.39 37.74 34.89
CA ASN A 5 -12.52 37.43 33.75
C ASN A 5 -12.68 35.92 33.49
N SER A 6 -13.50 35.44 32.55
CA SER A 6 -13.42 35.49 31.08
C SER A 6 -12.17 34.83 30.48
N PHE A 7 -12.47 33.71 29.80
CA PHE A 7 -11.70 32.84 28.91
C PHE A 7 -10.58 33.50 28.10
N SER A 8 -9.52 32.73 27.82
CA SER A 8 -8.90 32.66 26.49
C SER A 8 -8.09 31.37 26.31
N ARG A 9 -8.63 30.43 25.52
CA ARG A 9 -7.87 29.30 24.96
C ARG A 9 -6.94 29.85 23.89
N LEU A 10 -5.64 29.71 24.10
CA LEU A 10 -4.63 30.12 23.13
C LEU A 10 -4.53 29.04 22.03
N THR A 11 -5.31 29.18 20.95
CA THR A 11 -5.12 28.38 19.73
C THR A 11 -4.01 29.02 18.90
N TRP A 12 -2.83 28.39 18.89
CA TRP A 12 -1.72 28.75 18.02
C TRP A 12 -2.02 28.31 16.58
N PHE A 13 -2.66 29.19 15.81
CA PHE A 13 -2.80 29.01 14.36
C PHE A 13 -1.47 29.40 13.67
N ARG A 14 -0.70 28.40 13.21
CA ARG A 14 0.44 28.61 12.32
C ARG A 14 -0.07 29.12 10.97
N LYS A 15 0.15 30.42 10.73
CA LYS A 15 -0.11 31.13 9.47
C LYS A 15 0.80 30.57 8.37
N GLN A 16 0.27 29.67 7.53
CA GLN A 16 0.90 29.34 6.25
C GLN A 16 0.73 30.55 5.31
N ARG A 17 1.84 31.12 4.83
CA ARG A 17 1.81 32.17 3.81
C ARG A 17 1.34 31.56 2.49
N LYS A 18 0.23 32.06 1.95
CA LYS A 18 -0.25 31.71 0.61
C LYS A 18 0.65 32.40 -0.42
N ALA A 19 1.26 31.64 -1.33
CA ALA A 19 1.92 32.19 -2.50
C ALA A 19 0.86 32.68 -3.49
N ALA A 20 0.97 33.93 -3.96
CA ALA A 20 0.13 34.47 -5.01
C ALA A 20 0.54 33.83 -6.34
N VAL A 21 -0.33 33.00 -6.92
CA VAL A 21 -0.15 32.48 -8.27
C VAL A 21 -0.70 33.54 -9.24
N SER A 22 0.21 34.16 -10.00
CA SER A 22 -0.14 35.04 -11.11
C SER A 22 -0.90 34.25 -12.18
N ALA A 23 -1.96 34.86 -12.70
CA ALA A 23 -2.73 34.34 -13.83
C ALA A 23 -1.90 34.33 -15.13
N ASP A 24 -2.31 33.42 -16.03
CA ASP A 24 -1.86 33.22 -17.41
C ASP A 24 -0.48 32.59 -17.65
N LYS A 25 -0.51 31.25 -17.67
CA LYS A 25 0.03 30.39 -18.75
C LYS A 25 -0.60 29.01 -18.58
N LYS A 26 -1.62 28.68 -19.39
CA LYS A 26 -2.15 27.32 -19.48
C LYS A 26 -1.03 26.41 -20.01
N MET A 27 -0.44 25.61 -19.13
CA MET A 27 0.33 24.45 -19.57
C MET A 27 -0.70 23.45 -20.12
N PRO A 28 -0.63 23.04 -21.40
CA PRO A 28 -1.45 21.92 -21.84
C PRO A 28 -1.00 20.73 -21.01
N ASN A 29 -1.93 20.18 -20.23
CA ASN A 29 -1.74 18.87 -19.60
C ASN A 29 -1.39 17.92 -20.74
N GLY A 30 -0.11 17.55 -20.82
CA GLY A 30 0.37 16.51 -21.70
C GLY A 30 -0.29 15.21 -21.29
N ILE A 31 -1.49 14.98 -21.84
CA ILE A 31 -1.91 13.68 -22.31
C ILE A 31 -0.80 13.27 -23.28
N LEU A 32 0.25 12.66 -22.74
CA LEU A 32 1.18 11.90 -23.56
C LEU A 32 0.59 10.50 -23.56
N GLU A 33 -0.15 10.29 -24.64
CA GLU A 33 -0.35 9.05 -25.38
C GLU A 33 0.38 7.86 -24.78
N GLU A 34 -0.38 6.79 -24.47
CA GLU A 34 -0.31 5.49 -25.15
C GLU A 34 1.08 5.00 -25.62
N GLN A 35 2.15 5.38 -24.95
CA GLN A 35 3.44 4.74 -25.06
C GLN A 35 3.49 3.70 -23.97
N GLU A 36 3.00 2.53 -24.36
CA GLU A 36 3.45 1.24 -23.84
C GLU A 36 3.21 1.09 -22.34
N GLN A 37 2.12 0.41 -21.98
CA GLN A 37 2.06 -0.30 -20.70
C GLN A 37 3.39 -1.03 -20.53
N GLN A 38 4.27 -0.46 -19.69
CA GLN A 38 5.62 -0.93 -19.50
C GLN A 38 5.53 -2.41 -19.19
N ARG A 39 5.97 -3.24 -20.15
CA ARG A 39 6.05 -4.68 -19.99
C ARG A 39 7.01 -4.94 -18.85
N VAL A 40 6.46 -5.20 -17.68
CA VAL A 40 7.21 -5.55 -16.47
C VAL A 40 8.00 -6.82 -16.79
N MET A 41 9.32 -6.77 -16.70
CA MET A 41 10.15 -7.96 -16.82
C MET A 41 9.75 -8.93 -15.71
N LEU A 42 9.32 -10.14 -16.07
CA LEU A 42 8.98 -11.17 -15.08
C LEU A 42 10.27 -11.54 -14.34
N LEU A 43 10.34 -11.25 -13.04
CA LEU A 43 11.49 -11.57 -12.20
C LEU A 43 11.74 -13.09 -12.18
N SER A 44 13.01 -13.45 -12.05
CA SER A 44 13.45 -14.84 -11.94
C SER A 44 12.94 -15.49 -10.65
N ARG A 45 12.77 -16.82 -10.73
CA ARG A 45 12.15 -17.72 -9.75
C ARG A 45 12.61 -17.42 -8.31
N SER A 46 11.69 -16.92 -7.50
CA SER A 46 11.81 -17.00 -6.04
C SER A 46 11.55 -18.45 -5.58
N PRO A 47 12.11 -18.88 -4.43
CA PRO A 47 11.87 -20.23 -3.92
C PRO A 47 10.37 -20.39 -3.67
N SER A 48 9.78 -21.37 -4.34
CA SER A 48 8.37 -21.68 -4.28
C SER A 48 7.91 -21.80 -2.82
N GLY A 49 6.85 -21.08 -2.49
CA GLY A 49 6.02 -21.38 -1.33
C GLY A 49 5.40 -22.79 -1.43
N PRO A 50 4.38 -23.08 -0.62
CA PRO A 50 3.98 -24.45 -0.23
C PRO A 50 3.96 -25.44 -1.40
N LYS A 51 4.41 -26.69 -1.14
CA LYS A 51 4.56 -27.84 -2.07
C LYS A 51 3.34 -28.17 -2.95
N LYS A 52 2.22 -27.46 -2.79
CA LYS A 52 0.95 -27.63 -3.49
C LYS A 52 0.86 -26.80 -4.79
N TYR A 53 1.58 -25.67 -4.92
CA TYR A 53 1.48 -24.78 -6.08
C TYR A 53 2.84 -24.63 -6.78
N PHE A 54 2.96 -25.21 -7.97
CA PHE A 54 4.19 -25.14 -8.77
C PHE A 54 4.20 -23.92 -9.71
N PRO A 55 5.39 -23.44 -10.11
CA PRO A 55 5.50 -22.42 -11.16
C PRO A 55 4.80 -22.87 -12.44
N ILE A 56 4.01 -21.97 -13.03
CA ILE A 56 3.20 -22.25 -14.23
C ILE A 56 4.03 -21.91 -15.47
N PRO A 57 4.28 -22.87 -16.40
CA PRO A 57 4.87 -22.57 -17.70
C PRO A 57 3.99 -21.62 -18.49
N VAL A 58 4.59 -20.67 -19.21
CA VAL A 58 3.84 -19.63 -19.96
C VAL A 58 2.86 -20.24 -20.96
N GLY A 59 3.25 -21.33 -21.63
CA GLY A 59 2.37 -22.03 -22.59
C GLY A 59 1.10 -22.62 -21.98
N HIS A 60 1.03 -22.78 -20.66
CA HIS A 60 -0.14 -23.31 -19.95
C HIS A 60 -0.88 -22.23 -19.13
N LEU A 61 -0.42 -20.98 -19.15
CA LEU A 61 -0.94 -19.93 -18.27
C LEU A 61 -2.43 -19.64 -18.53
N GLU A 62 -2.82 -19.50 -19.80
CA GLU A 62 -4.22 -19.21 -20.17
C GLU A 62 -5.16 -20.34 -19.76
N GLU A 63 -4.76 -21.59 -19.97
CA GLU A 63 -5.53 -22.76 -19.55
C GLU A 63 -5.68 -22.82 -18.03
N GLU A 64 -4.58 -22.62 -17.28
CA GLU A 64 -4.63 -22.56 -15.82
C GLU A 64 -5.54 -21.45 -15.32
N ILE A 65 -5.51 -20.26 -15.92
CA ILE A 65 -6.42 -19.16 -15.58
C ILE A 65 -7.88 -19.57 -15.82
N ARG A 66 -8.19 -20.14 -16.98
CA ARG A 66 -9.54 -20.60 -17.32
C ARG A 66 -10.05 -21.62 -16.31
N VAL A 67 -9.23 -22.63 -16.00
CA VAL A 67 -9.60 -23.70 -15.05
C VAL A 67 -9.72 -23.15 -13.62
N ARG A 68 -8.86 -22.22 -13.19
CA ARG A 68 -8.90 -21.67 -11.82
C ARG A 68 -9.99 -20.63 -11.59
N SER A 69 -10.43 -19.94 -12.65
CA SER A 69 -11.53 -18.97 -12.62
C SER A 69 -12.91 -19.61 -12.62
N ALA A 70 -13.00 -20.89 -12.99
CA ALA A 70 -14.24 -21.66 -12.93
C ALA A 70 -14.81 -21.69 -11.50
N ASP A 71 -16.13 -21.92 -11.40
CA ASP A 71 -16.85 -22.01 -10.13
C ASP A 71 -16.61 -20.80 -9.20
N ASP A 72 -16.84 -19.59 -9.71
CA ASP A 72 -16.61 -18.32 -8.98
C ASP A 72 -15.20 -18.18 -8.41
N CYS A 73 -14.19 -18.51 -9.22
CA CYS A 73 -12.78 -18.47 -8.85
C CYS A 73 -12.46 -19.30 -7.61
N LYS A 74 -13.15 -20.43 -7.38
CA LYS A 74 -12.96 -21.28 -6.19
C LYS A 74 -11.51 -21.67 -5.98
N ARG A 75 -10.82 -22.14 -7.03
CA ARG A 75 -9.42 -22.57 -6.94
C ARG A 75 -8.47 -21.41 -6.65
N PHE A 76 -8.73 -20.23 -7.22
CA PHE A 76 -7.97 -19.02 -6.88
C PHE A 76 -8.19 -18.60 -5.43
N ARG A 77 -9.43 -18.70 -4.92
CA ARG A 77 -9.76 -18.37 -3.53
C ARG A 77 -9.06 -19.31 -2.56
N GLU A 78 -9.03 -20.60 -2.85
CA GLU A 78 -8.30 -21.60 -2.09
C GLU A 78 -6.78 -21.35 -2.09
N GLU A 79 -6.21 -21.01 -3.24
CA GLU A 79 -4.80 -20.65 -3.37
C GLU A 79 -4.45 -19.38 -2.59
N PHE A 80 -5.24 -18.31 -2.73
CA PHE A 80 -5.06 -17.06 -2.01
C PHE A 80 -5.11 -17.27 -0.49
N ASN A 81 -6.09 -18.04 -0.01
CA ASN A 81 -6.24 -18.35 1.41
C ASN A 81 -5.13 -19.26 1.95
N SER A 82 -4.39 -19.97 1.08
CA SER A 82 -3.27 -20.82 1.47
C SER A 82 -1.94 -20.08 1.63
N LEU A 83 -1.89 -18.80 1.23
CA LEU A 83 -0.68 -17.99 1.35
C LEU A 83 -0.29 -17.85 2.84
N PRO A 84 1.00 -18.00 3.18
CA PRO A 84 1.45 -17.79 4.55
C PRO A 84 1.18 -16.34 4.95
N SER A 85 0.55 -16.13 6.10
CA SER A 85 0.40 -14.78 6.64
C SER A 85 1.79 -14.22 6.94
N GLY A 86 2.18 -13.12 6.27
CA GLY A 86 3.48 -12.47 6.46
C GLY A 86 3.77 -12.03 7.91
N HIS A 87 2.78 -12.09 8.80
CA HIS A 87 2.93 -11.87 10.24
C HIS A 87 3.87 -12.85 10.94
N ILE A 88 4.12 -14.03 10.34
CA ILE A 88 4.96 -15.07 10.95
C ILE A 88 6.46 -14.75 10.83
N GLN A 89 6.85 -13.88 9.90
CA GLN A 89 8.25 -13.54 9.63
C GLN A 89 8.50 -12.07 9.90
N GLY A 90 9.00 -11.74 11.09
CA GLY A 90 9.41 -10.39 11.52
C GLY A 90 8.51 -9.79 12.59
N THR A 91 9.08 -8.90 13.41
CA THR A 91 8.34 -8.20 14.47
C THR A 91 7.77 -6.88 13.95
N PHE A 92 6.66 -6.44 14.55
CA PHE A 92 6.01 -5.16 14.25
C PHE A 92 6.20 -4.16 15.40
N GLU A 93 7.21 -4.36 16.25
CA GLU A 93 7.40 -3.62 17.49
C GLU A 93 7.55 -2.12 17.26
N GLN A 94 8.40 -1.72 16.30
CA GLN A 94 8.61 -0.31 15.98
C GLN A 94 7.35 0.36 15.43
N ALA A 95 6.59 -0.35 14.60
CA ALA A 95 5.32 0.14 14.07
C ALA A 95 4.23 0.25 15.16
N ASN A 96 4.31 -0.57 16.22
CA ASN A 96 3.32 -0.61 17.31
C ASN A 96 3.60 0.34 18.48
N LYS A 97 4.76 1.02 18.51
CA LYS A 97 5.07 2.03 19.54
C LYS A 97 3.97 3.10 19.58
N GLU A 98 3.62 3.56 20.78
CA GLU A 98 2.53 4.54 20.98
C GLU A 98 2.72 5.79 20.12
N GLU A 99 3.95 6.32 20.07
CA GLU A 99 4.37 7.46 19.24
C GLU A 99 4.19 7.27 17.72
N ASN A 100 4.01 6.02 17.27
CA ASN A 100 3.83 5.66 15.87
C ASN A 100 2.40 5.25 15.55
N ARG A 101 1.53 5.02 16.54
CA ARG A 101 0.12 4.62 16.31
C ARG A 101 -0.65 5.66 15.50
N GLU A 102 -0.48 6.94 15.83
CA GLU A 102 -1.10 8.06 15.09
C GLU A 102 -0.56 8.24 13.66
N LYS A 103 0.62 7.66 13.37
CA LYS A 103 1.22 7.68 12.03
C LYS A 103 0.71 6.52 11.17
N ASN A 104 0.12 5.49 11.77
CA ASN A 104 -0.45 4.35 11.07
C ASN A 104 -1.92 4.62 10.74
N ARG A 105 -2.27 4.62 9.45
CA ARG A 105 -3.67 4.79 9.03
C ARG A 105 -4.55 3.61 9.44
N TYR A 106 -3.99 2.40 9.45
CA TYR A 106 -4.67 1.18 9.85
C TYR A 106 -3.82 0.44 10.89
N PRO A 107 -4.41 0.00 12.01
CA PRO A 107 -3.66 -0.70 13.05
C PRO A 107 -3.22 -2.11 12.64
N ASN A 108 -3.83 -2.69 11.60
CA ASN A 108 -3.55 -4.04 11.10
C ASN A 108 -2.70 -4.07 9.82
N ILE A 109 -2.32 -2.91 9.27
CA ILE A 109 -1.46 -2.81 8.08
C ILE A 109 -0.20 -2.05 8.48
N LEU A 110 0.76 -2.80 9.02
CA LEU A 110 1.98 -2.24 9.59
C LEU A 110 3.21 -2.69 8.80
N PRO A 111 4.22 -1.82 8.60
CA PRO A 111 5.50 -2.24 8.06
C PRO A 111 6.22 -3.15 9.06
N ARG A 112 6.94 -4.15 8.54
CA ARG A 112 7.80 -5.03 9.36
C ARG A 112 9.14 -4.37 9.62
N LEU A 113 9.71 -4.64 10.78
CA LEU A 113 11.12 -4.38 11.03
C LEU A 113 11.92 -5.56 10.43
N GLN A 114 12.74 -5.29 9.42
CA GLN A 114 13.75 -6.25 8.97
C GLN A 114 14.96 -6.07 9.89
N GLY A 115 15.40 -7.13 10.56
CA GLY A 115 16.61 -7.08 11.38
C GLY A 115 17.80 -6.71 10.49
N GLU A 116 18.64 -5.79 10.95
CA GLU A 116 19.98 -5.62 10.39
C GLU A 116 20.75 -6.91 10.67
N GLU A 117 21.13 -7.65 9.62
CA GLU A 117 22.20 -8.65 9.70
C GLU A 117 23.56 -7.96 9.70
#